data_AF-A0A9X3XN95-F1
#
_entry.id   AF-A0A9X3XN95-F1
#
_cell.length_a   1.000
_cell.length_b   1.000
_cell.length_c   1.000
_cell.angle_alpha   90.00
_cell.angle_beta   90.00
_cell.angle_gamma   90.00
#
_symmetry.space_group_name_H-M   'P 1'
#
loop_
_entity.id
_entity.type
_entity.pdbx_description
1 polymer ?
#
loop_
_entity_poly.entity_id
_entity_poly.type
_entity_poly.pdbx_seq_one_letter_code
_entity_poly.pdbx_strand_id
1 'polypeptide(L)'
;MKKEKMCNGCSMCDVSFCKCGEKRKRCMVVCPNKFGSFTLVKNTIVKEPLMGNKSLDLPIYIPVMPDKIKEDFNFKANKNIIAVHGEFFLNAAGSKITGAYNPGFRAALNLKEDLSGILEFYIKDRTLEGFWDNRKSIYKDLKRQDFLGIIAPNFSVYEDAPRLEHIYNIQRSKTVYNEMIREGLPAIPDISWYSKEDLNFWIREIKANKIKTIAFSFMNVDTKLKASNSWKHYLLGFKILNFKIPLDVEIVVAGISSVQRIEEILKISK
;
A
#
# COMPACT_ATOMS: atom_id res chain seq x y z
N MET A 1 5.43 19.42 16.74
CA MET A 1 5.56 19.60 15.28
C MET A 1 5.65 21.10 14.99
N LYS A 2 6.72 21.60 14.36
CA LYS A 2 6.86 23.03 13.99
C LYS A 2 6.44 23.23 12.52
N LYS A 3 5.69 24.31 12.23
CA LYS A 3 5.09 24.58 10.91
C LYS A 3 6.09 24.57 9.75
N GLU A 4 7.22 25.24 9.92
CA GLU A 4 8.29 25.35 8.93
C GLU A 4 8.86 23.99 8.50
N LYS A 5 8.98 23.05 9.45
CA LYS A 5 9.50 21.69 9.17
C LYS A 5 8.47 20.77 8.51
N MET A 6 7.21 21.19 8.43
CA MET A 6 6.10 20.36 7.95
C MET A 6 5.63 20.76 6.55
N CYS A 7 6.12 21.89 6.03
CA CYS A 7 5.75 22.46 4.74
C CYS A 7 6.99 22.50 3.83
N ASN A 8 7.22 21.42 3.07
CA ASN A 8 8.39 21.31 2.17
C ASN A 8 8.09 21.79 0.73
N GLY A 9 6.97 22.48 0.52
CA GLY A 9 6.44 22.83 -0.81
C GLY A 9 5.30 21.91 -1.22
N CYS A 10 4.53 22.32 -2.25
CA CYS A 10 3.49 21.48 -2.84
C CYS A 10 3.15 21.87 -4.28
N SER A 11 3.25 20.92 -5.23
CA SER A 11 2.83 21.14 -6.64
C SER A 11 1.41 20.69 -6.96
N MET A 12 0.75 19.91 -6.08
CA MET A 12 -0.65 19.45 -6.21
C MET A 12 -1.72 20.55 -6.38
N CYS A 13 -1.35 21.83 -6.41
CA CYS A 13 -2.30 22.93 -6.62
C CYS A 13 -2.02 23.81 -7.85
N ASP A 14 -0.98 23.54 -8.64
CA ASP A 14 -0.58 24.34 -9.82
C ASP A 14 -0.43 25.86 -9.57
N VAL A 15 -0.32 26.26 -8.30
CA VAL A 15 -0.06 27.65 -7.90
C VAL A 15 1.38 27.73 -7.44
N SER A 16 2.13 28.71 -7.97
CA SER A 16 3.48 29.03 -7.52
C SER A 16 3.51 29.12 -5.99
N PHE A 17 4.19 28.14 -5.38
CA PHE A 17 4.46 27.97 -3.96
C PHE A 17 3.50 28.68 -3.01
N CYS A 18 2.46 27.96 -2.55
CA CYS A 18 1.61 28.34 -1.42
C CYS A 18 0.85 29.68 -1.53
N LYS A 19 0.65 30.25 -2.73
CA LYS A 19 -0.29 31.36 -2.98
C LYS A 19 -1.71 30.89 -3.29
N CYS A 20 -2.17 29.81 -2.66
CA CYS A 20 -3.35 29.05 -3.07
C CYS A 20 -4.69 29.81 -2.98
N GLY A 21 -4.73 30.99 -2.35
CA GLY A 21 -5.93 31.82 -2.22
C GLY A 21 -7.16 31.02 -1.80
N GLU A 22 -8.27 31.20 -2.51
CA GLU A 22 -9.52 30.48 -2.27
C GLU A 22 -9.48 29.00 -2.69
N LYS A 23 -8.66 28.62 -3.67
CA LYS A 23 -8.50 27.22 -4.12
C LYS A 23 -8.06 26.30 -2.97
N ARG A 24 -7.42 26.86 -1.95
CA ARG A 24 -7.07 26.18 -0.71
C ARG A 24 -8.25 25.46 -0.06
N LYS A 25 -9.46 26.04 -0.09
CA LYS A 25 -10.65 25.47 0.55
C LYS A 25 -11.10 24.15 -0.10
N ARG A 26 -10.81 23.95 -1.39
CA ARG A 26 -11.16 22.75 -2.16
C ARG A 26 -10.02 21.73 -2.28
N CYS A 27 -8.80 22.12 -1.90
CA CYS A 27 -7.65 21.23 -1.92
C CYS A 27 -7.85 20.12 -0.88
N MET A 28 -7.55 18.86 -1.24
CA MET A 28 -7.69 17.71 -0.33
C MET A 28 -6.42 17.46 0.52
N VAL A 29 -5.28 18.06 0.16
CA VAL A 29 -4.02 17.91 0.90
C VAL A 29 -4.10 18.50 2.31
N VAL A 30 -3.72 17.72 3.31
CA VAL A 30 -3.42 18.08 4.71
C VAL A 30 -2.19 18.98 4.78
N CYS A 31 -2.42 20.25 4.48
CA CYS A 31 -1.41 21.29 4.46
C CYS A 31 -1.21 21.91 5.86
N PRO A 32 0.04 22.12 6.34
CA PRO A 32 0.31 22.81 7.62
C PRO A 32 -0.27 24.22 7.71
N ASN A 33 -0.56 24.83 6.57
CA ASN A 33 -1.11 26.16 6.52
C ASN A 33 -2.66 26.17 6.67
N LYS A 34 -3.34 25.03 6.48
CA LYS A 34 -4.79 24.92 6.67
C LYS A 34 -5.15 24.81 8.15
N PHE A 35 -6.25 25.47 8.51
CA PHE A 35 -6.79 25.37 9.86
C PHE A 35 -7.19 23.93 10.18
N GLY A 36 -6.90 23.48 11.41
CA GLY A 36 -7.25 22.12 11.86
C GLY A 36 -6.30 21.00 11.41
N SER A 37 -5.45 21.18 10.39
CA SER A 37 -4.60 20.10 9.86
C SER A 37 -3.64 19.51 10.90
N PHE A 38 -3.05 20.33 11.78
CA PHE A 38 -2.21 19.81 12.86
C PHE A 38 -2.99 18.97 13.86
N THR A 39 -4.21 19.38 14.20
CA THR A 39 -5.07 18.62 15.11
C THR A 39 -5.49 17.31 14.48
N LEU A 40 -5.87 17.33 13.21
CA LEU A 40 -6.18 16.12 12.43
C LEU A 40 -5.01 15.13 12.50
N VAL A 41 -3.81 15.54 12.09
CA VAL A 41 -2.66 14.62 12.09
C VAL A 41 -2.29 14.13 13.49
N LYS A 42 -2.34 15.01 14.50
CA LYS A 42 -2.08 14.59 15.90
C LYS A 42 -3.06 13.53 16.36
N ASN A 43 -4.34 13.62 15.97
CA ASN A 43 -5.36 12.64 16.32
C ASN A 43 -5.22 11.33 15.53
N THR A 44 -4.55 11.35 14.38
CA THR A 44 -4.29 10.16 13.56
C THR A 44 -3.03 9.41 13.99
N ILE A 45 -2.07 10.07 14.64
CA ILE A 45 -0.84 9.40 15.10
C ILE A 45 -1.19 8.36 16.16
N VAL A 46 -0.95 7.10 15.81
CA VAL A 46 -1.08 5.97 16.74
C VAL A 46 0.23 5.75 17.49
N LYS A 47 0.14 5.53 18.80
CA LYS A 47 1.31 5.26 19.65
C LYS A 47 1.71 3.79 19.61
N GLU A 48 0.78 2.89 19.30
CA GLU A 48 1.11 1.47 19.21
C GLU A 48 2.15 1.24 18.12
N PRO A 49 3.17 0.40 18.34
CA PRO A 49 4.11 0.02 17.30
C PRO A 49 3.41 -0.82 16.21
N LEU A 50 4.07 -0.98 15.07
CA LEU A 50 3.63 -1.91 14.04
C LEU A 50 3.58 -3.34 14.61
N MET A 51 2.42 -3.98 14.55
CA MET A 51 2.24 -5.33 15.09
C MET A 51 2.98 -6.36 14.24
N GLY A 52 3.50 -7.42 14.86
CA GLY A 52 4.19 -8.48 14.11
C GLY A 52 3.25 -9.27 13.19
N ASN A 53 3.79 -9.80 12.10
CA ASN A 53 3.10 -10.75 11.21
C ASN A 53 3.96 -12.00 10.96
N LYS A 54 3.53 -12.84 10.02
CA LYS A 54 4.16 -14.12 9.70
C LYS A 54 4.78 -14.07 8.32
N SER A 55 5.81 -14.89 8.11
CA SER A 55 6.34 -15.19 6.79
C SER A 55 5.29 -15.97 6.00
N LEU A 56 5.29 -15.78 4.68
CA LEU A 56 4.39 -16.46 3.76
C LEU A 56 5.22 -17.24 2.75
N ASP A 57 4.87 -18.50 2.53
CA ASP A 57 5.55 -19.30 1.50
C ASP A 57 5.09 -18.88 0.09
N LEU A 58 5.65 -17.78 -0.42
CA LEU A 58 5.26 -17.19 -1.70
C LEU A 58 6.13 -17.69 -2.86
N PRO A 59 5.59 -17.77 -4.09
CA PRO A 59 6.40 -17.98 -5.29
C PRO A 59 7.17 -16.69 -5.65
N ILE A 60 8.18 -16.83 -6.53
CA ILE A 60 8.93 -15.69 -7.09
C ILE A 60 8.03 -14.71 -7.85
N TYR A 61 6.95 -15.22 -8.45
CA TYR A 61 5.99 -14.42 -9.21
C TYR A 61 4.56 -14.80 -8.83
N ILE A 62 3.72 -13.80 -8.58
CA ILE A 62 2.30 -13.97 -8.28
C ILE A 62 1.51 -13.25 -9.38
N PRO A 63 0.78 -13.96 -10.24
CA PRO A 63 0.01 -13.32 -11.29
C PRO A 63 -1.24 -12.65 -10.70
N VAL A 64 -1.49 -11.41 -11.10
CA VAL A 64 -2.69 -10.66 -10.71
C VAL A 64 -3.84 -11.04 -11.64
N MET A 65 -4.99 -11.42 -11.08
CA MET A 65 -6.20 -11.78 -11.82
C MET A 65 -7.18 -10.60 -11.83
N PRO A 66 -7.35 -9.91 -12.97
CA PRO A 66 -8.30 -8.81 -13.08
C PRO A 66 -9.74 -9.27 -13.37
N ASP A 67 -9.92 -10.47 -13.91
CA ASP A 67 -11.21 -10.98 -14.36
C ASP A 67 -11.27 -12.52 -14.24
N LYS A 68 -12.45 -13.08 -14.50
CA LYS A 68 -12.71 -14.52 -14.52
C LYS A 68 -11.82 -15.25 -15.50
N ILE A 69 -11.32 -16.39 -15.07
CA ILE A 69 -10.63 -17.32 -15.94
C ILE A 69 -11.64 -18.05 -16.82
N LYS A 70 -11.48 -17.95 -18.14
CA LYS A 70 -12.39 -18.55 -19.13
C LYS A 70 -12.07 -20.00 -19.48
N GLU A 71 -10.83 -20.42 -19.24
CA GLU A 71 -10.31 -21.74 -19.59
C GLU A 71 -9.40 -22.26 -18.47
N ASP A 72 -9.33 -23.56 -18.28
CA ASP A 72 -8.50 -24.17 -17.25
C ASP A 72 -7.02 -23.78 -17.37
N PHE A 73 -6.53 -22.97 -16.44
CA PHE A 73 -5.12 -22.59 -16.35
C PHE A 73 -4.42 -23.35 -15.21
N ASN A 74 -3.16 -23.74 -15.44
CA ASN A 74 -2.35 -24.46 -14.46
C ASN A 74 -1.43 -23.50 -13.69
N PHE A 75 -1.72 -23.28 -12.41
CA PHE A 75 -0.96 -22.39 -11.51
C PHE A 75 0.11 -23.10 -10.68
N LYS A 76 0.42 -24.38 -10.95
CA LYS A 76 1.41 -25.14 -10.17
C LYS A 76 2.79 -24.47 -10.14
N ALA A 77 3.20 -23.83 -11.24
CA ALA A 77 4.46 -23.09 -11.32
C ALA A 77 4.54 -21.91 -10.33
N ASN A 78 3.40 -21.40 -9.90
CA ASN A 78 3.26 -20.30 -8.92
C ASN A 78 2.70 -20.81 -7.59
N LYS A 79 2.93 -22.09 -7.25
CA LYS A 79 2.44 -22.74 -6.01
C LYS A 79 0.91 -22.65 -5.83
N ASN A 80 0.15 -22.57 -6.93
CA ASN A 80 -1.29 -22.31 -6.92
C ASN A 80 -1.68 -21.00 -6.20
N ILE A 81 -0.81 -19.99 -6.21
CA ILE A 81 -1.06 -18.67 -5.60
C ILE A 81 -1.30 -17.64 -6.70
N ILE A 82 -2.39 -16.88 -6.55
CA ILE A 82 -2.73 -15.74 -7.41
C ILE A 82 -2.94 -14.48 -6.57
N ALA A 83 -2.90 -13.33 -7.22
CA ALA A 83 -3.28 -12.06 -6.60
C ALA A 83 -4.65 -11.60 -7.10
N VAL A 84 -5.46 -11.05 -6.20
CA VAL A 84 -6.77 -10.45 -6.49
C VAL A 84 -6.63 -8.94 -6.40
N HIS A 85 -7.03 -8.23 -7.45
CA HIS A 85 -6.91 -6.79 -7.53
C HIS A 85 -8.09 -6.10 -6.82
N GLY A 86 -7.79 -5.22 -5.86
CA GLY A 86 -8.77 -4.58 -4.99
C GLY A 86 -9.83 -3.75 -5.73
N GLU A 87 -9.53 -3.25 -6.93
CA GLU A 87 -10.45 -2.42 -7.73
C GLU A 87 -11.73 -3.16 -8.15
N PHE A 88 -11.64 -4.47 -8.38
CA PHE A 88 -12.80 -5.31 -8.74
C PHE A 88 -13.48 -5.90 -7.50
N PHE A 89 -12.71 -6.00 -6.40
CA PHE A 89 -13.16 -6.56 -5.14
C PHE A 89 -14.03 -5.58 -4.35
N LEU A 90 -13.68 -4.29 -4.32
CA LEU A 90 -14.48 -3.23 -3.67
C LEU A 90 -15.44 -2.57 -4.66
N ASN A 91 -16.55 -2.05 -4.16
CA ASN A 91 -17.38 -1.16 -4.99
C ASN A 91 -16.61 0.13 -5.32
N ALA A 92 -17.06 0.87 -6.33
CA ALA A 92 -16.39 2.09 -6.77
C ALA A 92 -16.21 3.13 -5.65
N ALA A 93 -17.12 3.15 -4.68
CA ALA A 93 -17.05 4.03 -3.51
C ALA A 93 -16.09 3.54 -2.42
N GLY A 94 -15.58 2.30 -2.49
CA GLY A 94 -14.70 1.70 -1.49
C GLY A 94 -15.37 1.31 -0.17
N SER A 95 -16.69 1.47 -0.06
CA SER A 95 -17.42 1.32 1.20
C SER A 95 -17.79 -0.12 1.55
N LYS A 96 -17.71 -1.05 0.59
CA LYS A 96 -18.02 -2.47 0.78
C LYS A 96 -17.43 -3.35 -0.34
N ILE A 97 -17.36 -4.65 -0.08
CA ILE A 97 -17.07 -5.66 -1.11
C ILE A 97 -18.20 -5.67 -2.16
N THR A 98 -17.86 -5.90 -3.43
CA THR A 98 -18.86 -6.09 -4.49
C THR A 98 -19.63 -7.39 -4.32
N GLY A 99 -20.90 -7.41 -4.75
CA GLY A 99 -21.73 -8.61 -4.64
C GLY A 99 -21.18 -9.83 -5.38
N ALA A 100 -20.35 -9.61 -6.41
CA ALA A 100 -19.69 -10.68 -7.16
C ALA A 100 -18.75 -11.54 -6.29
N TYR A 101 -18.16 -10.94 -5.25
CA TYR A 101 -17.23 -11.62 -4.34
C TYR A 101 -17.92 -12.13 -3.05
N ASN A 102 -19.23 -11.96 -2.90
CA ASN A 102 -19.97 -12.51 -1.76
C ASN A 102 -19.80 -14.04 -1.60
N PRO A 103 -19.80 -14.85 -2.69
CA PRO A 103 -19.56 -16.29 -2.59
C PRO A 103 -18.09 -16.66 -2.31
N GLY A 104 -17.17 -15.69 -2.28
CA GLY A 104 -15.72 -15.91 -2.17
C GLY A 104 -14.99 -15.61 -3.47
N PHE A 105 -13.71 -15.21 -3.37
CA PHE A 105 -12.91 -14.81 -4.53
C PHE A 105 -12.71 -15.93 -5.55
N ARG A 106 -12.62 -17.20 -5.10
CA ARG A 106 -12.47 -18.35 -5.99
C ARG A 106 -13.67 -18.50 -6.93
N ALA A 107 -14.87 -18.51 -6.37
CA ALA A 107 -16.11 -18.53 -7.13
C ALA A 107 -16.27 -17.28 -8.02
N ALA A 108 -15.90 -16.10 -7.51
CA ALA A 108 -15.97 -14.84 -8.26
C ALA A 108 -15.10 -14.86 -9.53
N LEU A 109 -13.94 -15.50 -9.47
CA LEU A 109 -12.93 -15.54 -10.53
C LEU A 109 -12.91 -16.86 -11.32
N ASN A 110 -13.83 -17.79 -11.04
CA ASN A 110 -13.88 -19.13 -11.65
C ASN A 110 -12.58 -19.93 -11.42
N LEU A 111 -12.09 -19.94 -10.17
CA LEU A 111 -10.87 -20.62 -9.76
C LEU A 111 -11.16 -21.95 -9.07
N LYS A 112 -10.20 -22.88 -9.14
CA LYS A 112 -10.24 -24.14 -8.38
C LYS A 112 -10.09 -23.87 -6.88
N GLU A 113 -10.69 -24.74 -6.06
CA GLU A 113 -10.72 -24.60 -4.60
C GLU A 113 -9.33 -24.67 -3.95
N ASP A 114 -8.37 -25.35 -4.58
CA ASP A 114 -7.00 -25.50 -4.08
C ASP A 114 -6.11 -24.27 -4.29
N LEU A 115 -6.59 -23.24 -5.01
CA LEU A 115 -5.83 -21.99 -5.16
C LEU A 115 -5.85 -21.14 -3.90
N SER A 116 -4.73 -20.49 -3.61
CA SER A 116 -4.63 -19.47 -2.57
C SER A 116 -4.62 -18.06 -3.19
N GLY A 117 -5.19 -17.08 -2.48
CA GLY A 117 -5.26 -15.69 -2.92
C GLY A 117 -4.45 -14.75 -2.05
N ILE A 118 -3.76 -13.80 -2.69
CA ILE A 118 -3.26 -12.58 -2.05
C ILE A 118 -4.12 -11.41 -2.51
N LEU A 119 -4.75 -10.69 -1.58
CA LEU A 119 -5.48 -9.46 -1.92
C LEU A 119 -4.55 -8.26 -1.85
N GLU A 120 -4.62 -7.37 -2.83
CA GLU A 120 -3.94 -6.08 -2.82
C GLU A 120 -4.89 -4.91 -3.06
N PHE A 121 -4.50 -3.73 -2.60
CA PHE A 121 -5.31 -2.50 -2.67
C PHE A 121 -4.59 -1.35 -3.34
N TYR A 122 -3.96 -1.60 -4.48
CA TYR A 122 -3.42 -0.57 -5.34
C TYR A 122 -4.51 0.05 -6.22
N ILE A 123 -5.41 0.76 -5.55
CA ILE A 123 -6.63 1.33 -6.12
C ILE A 123 -6.61 2.85 -6.02
N LYS A 124 -7.60 3.49 -6.64
CA LYS A 124 -7.75 4.95 -6.63
C LYS A 124 -7.93 5.49 -5.20
N ASP A 125 -7.31 6.63 -4.91
CA ASP A 125 -7.42 7.34 -3.63
C ASP A 125 -8.87 7.50 -3.17
N ARG A 126 -9.80 7.87 -4.07
CA ARG A 126 -11.22 8.00 -3.72
C ARG A 126 -11.81 6.71 -3.13
N THR A 127 -11.42 5.55 -3.64
CA THR A 127 -11.86 4.24 -3.16
C THR A 127 -11.18 3.92 -1.83
N LEU A 128 -9.91 4.29 -1.64
CA LEU A 128 -9.22 4.16 -0.35
C LEU A 128 -9.85 5.03 0.75
N GLU A 129 -10.34 6.22 0.43
CA GLU A 129 -11.07 7.07 1.39
C GLU A 129 -12.36 6.39 1.86
N GLY A 130 -13.14 5.81 0.94
CA GLY A 130 -14.32 5.04 1.32
C GLY A 130 -13.98 3.78 2.11
N PHE A 131 -12.87 3.11 1.80
CA PHE A 131 -12.38 2.00 2.61
C PHE A 131 -12.06 2.50 4.02
N TRP A 132 -11.32 3.59 4.16
CA TRP A 132 -10.95 4.16 5.44
C TRP A 132 -12.17 4.41 6.33
N ASP A 133 -13.22 5.02 5.79
CA ASP A 133 -14.44 5.34 6.54
C ASP A 133 -15.23 4.09 6.94
N ASN A 134 -15.15 3.01 6.16
CA ASN A 134 -15.96 1.80 6.33
C ASN A 134 -15.16 0.56 6.76
N ARG A 135 -13.86 0.69 7.03
CA ARG A 135 -12.92 -0.44 7.21
C ARG A 135 -13.37 -1.49 8.21
N LYS A 136 -14.05 -1.08 9.29
CA LYS A 136 -14.53 -2.00 10.34
C LYS A 136 -15.57 -3.00 9.85
N SER A 137 -16.48 -2.60 8.96
CA SER A 137 -17.42 -3.55 8.33
C SER A 137 -16.68 -4.40 7.31
N ILE A 138 -15.81 -3.80 6.50
CA ILE A 138 -15.05 -4.49 5.45
C ILE A 138 -14.15 -5.59 6.03
N TYR A 139 -13.53 -5.39 7.20
CA TYR A 139 -12.73 -6.43 7.87
C TYR A 139 -13.54 -7.71 8.15
N LYS A 140 -14.82 -7.57 8.55
CA LYS A 140 -15.69 -8.73 8.78
C LYS A 140 -15.94 -9.50 7.49
N ASP A 141 -16.04 -8.78 6.38
CA ASP A 141 -16.25 -9.39 5.07
C ASP A 141 -14.97 -10.02 4.52
N LEU A 142 -13.81 -9.41 4.75
CA LEU A 142 -12.50 -9.95 4.38
C LEU A 142 -12.20 -11.29 5.07
N LYS A 143 -12.59 -11.46 6.34
CA LYS A 143 -12.39 -12.74 7.06
C LYS A 143 -13.06 -13.92 6.35
N ARG A 144 -14.17 -13.68 5.65
CA ARG A 144 -14.92 -14.74 4.96
C ARG A 144 -14.31 -15.14 3.62
N GLN A 145 -13.34 -14.38 3.11
CA GLN A 145 -12.71 -14.64 1.81
C GLN A 145 -11.56 -15.64 1.88
N ASP A 146 -11.02 -15.90 3.08
CA ASP A 146 -9.93 -16.87 3.30
C ASP A 146 -8.70 -16.60 2.40
N PHE A 147 -8.24 -15.34 2.39
CA PHE A 147 -6.99 -14.99 1.72
C PHE A 147 -5.79 -15.52 2.51
N LEU A 148 -4.76 -16.00 1.79
CA LEU A 148 -3.47 -16.38 2.38
C LEU A 148 -2.74 -15.16 2.96
N GLY A 149 -2.90 -14.01 2.29
CA GLY A 149 -2.29 -12.75 2.68
C GLY A 149 -3.08 -11.57 2.12
N ILE A 150 -3.07 -10.45 2.84
CA ILE A 150 -3.71 -9.22 2.40
C ILE A 150 -2.69 -8.10 2.51
N ILE A 151 -2.21 -7.59 1.38
CA ILE A 151 -1.42 -6.36 1.34
C ILE A 151 -2.35 -5.25 1.82
N ALA A 152 -2.11 -4.76 3.04
CA ALA A 152 -2.98 -3.80 3.69
C ALA A 152 -3.07 -2.51 2.85
N PRO A 153 -4.25 -1.89 2.74
CA PRO A 153 -4.39 -0.60 2.06
C PRO A 153 -3.36 0.40 2.55
N ASN A 154 -2.57 0.94 1.62
CA ASN A 154 -1.75 2.11 1.87
C ASN A 154 -2.46 3.37 1.40
N PHE A 155 -2.13 4.50 2.02
CA PHE A 155 -2.56 5.82 1.57
C PHE A 155 -1.40 6.51 0.89
N SER A 156 -1.69 7.14 -0.24
CA SER A 156 -0.70 7.69 -1.17
C SER A 156 0.23 8.71 -0.50
N VAL A 157 1.53 8.56 -0.74
CA VAL A 157 2.58 9.48 -0.27
C VAL A 157 3.25 10.10 -1.50
N TYR A 158 2.81 11.30 -1.87
CA TYR A 158 3.28 11.98 -3.07
C TYR A 158 4.54 12.81 -2.85
N GLU A 159 5.38 12.88 -3.87
CA GLU A 159 6.68 13.55 -3.82
C GLU A 159 6.62 15.01 -3.41
N ASP A 160 5.58 15.67 -3.88
CA ASP A 160 5.30 17.07 -3.72
C ASP A 160 4.21 17.32 -2.67
N ALA A 161 3.88 16.35 -1.83
CA ALA A 161 3.00 16.59 -0.71
C ALA A 161 3.78 17.17 0.49
N PRO A 162 3.18 18.06 1.28
CA PRO A 162 3.78 18.52 2.53
C PRO A 162 4.12 17.35 3.45
N ARG A 163 5.18 17.46 4.25
CA ARG A 163 5.56 16.42 5.21
C ARG A 163 4.42 16.07 6.17
N LEU A 164 3.52 17.02 6.47
CA LEU A 164 2.34 16.76 7.28
C LEU A 164 1.38 15.75 6.64
N GLU A 165 1.19 15.80 5.32
CA GLU A 165 0.41 14.83 4.54
C GLU A 165 1.04 13.44 4.62
N HIS A 166 2.37 13.37 4.42
CA HIS A 166 3.09 12.10 4.50
C HIS A 166 2.89 11.43 5.85
N ILE A 167 3.02 12.19 6.95
CA ILE A 167 2.78 11.67 8.31
C ILE A 167 1.34 11.18 8.43
N TYR A 168 0.37 11.96 7.97
CA TYR A 168 -1.04 11.57 8.01
C TYR A 168 -1.29 10.24 7.29
N ASN A 169 -0.86 10.11 6.03
CA ASN A 169 -1.12 8.92 5.23
C ASN A 169 -0.37 7.68 5.73
N ILE A 170 0.89 7.83 6.16
CA ILE A 170 1.65 6.72 6.78
C ILE A 170 0.96 6.22 8.07
N GLN A 171 0.46 7.13 8.91
CA GLN A 171 -0.23 6.75 10.13
C GLN A 171 -1.57 6.06 9.86
N ARG A 172 -2.28 6.45 8.79
CA ARG A 172 -3.50 5.74 8.33
C ARG A 172 -3.16 4.33 7.84
N SER A 173 -2.14 4.17 7.01
CA SER A 173 -1.68 2.85 6.54
C SER A 173 -1.32 1.94 7.72
N LYS A 174 -0.54 2.45 8.68
CA LYS A 174 -0.18 1.75 9.92
C LYS A 174 -1.41 1.37 10.76
N THR A 175 -2.37 2.29 10.89
CA THR A 175 -3.62 2.05 11.61
C THR A 175 -4.41 0.92 10.97
N VAL A 176 -4.64 0.99 9.66
CA VAL A 176 -5.37 -0.05 8.92
C VAL A 176 -4.69 -1.42 9.09
N TYR A 177 -3.38 -1.48 8.90
CA TYR A 177 -2.63 -2.71 9.09
C TYR A 177 -2.78 -3.29 10.51
N ASN A 178 -2.53 -2.48 11.55
CA ASN A 178 -2.62 -2.94 12.95
C ASN A 178 -4.05 -3.35 13.32
N GLU A 179 -5.06 -2.68 12.78
CA GLU A 179 -6.45 -3.07 12.95
C GLU A 179 -6.73 -4.42 12.29
N MET A 180 -6.25 -4.66 11.08
CA MET A 180 -6.40 -5.94 10.39
C MET A 180 -5.74 -7.09 11.16
N ILE A 181 -4.52 -6.90 11.67
CA ILE A 181 -3.84 -7.90 12.51
C ILE A 181 -4.64 -8.21 13.77
N ARG A 182 -5.18 -7.20 14.46
CA ARG A 182 -6.04 -7.42 15.65
C ARG A 182 -7.32 -8.16 15.33
N GLU A 183 -7.87 -7.94 14.16
CA GLU A 183 -9.02 -8.68 13.66
C GLU A 183 -8.66 -10.11 13.23
N GLY A 184 -7.39 -10.51 13.25
CA GLY A 184 -6.94 -11.84 12.85
C GLY A 184 -6.82 -12.02 11.33
N LEU A 185 -6.80 -10.94 10.56
CA LEU A 185 -6.54 -11.00 9.12
C LEU A 185 -5.03 -11.18 8.86
N PRO A 186 -4.63 -11.93 7.82
CA PRO A 186 -3.22 -12.14 7.46
C PRO A 186 -2.66 -10.93 6.73
N ALA A 187 -2.58 -9.80 7.42
CA ALA A 187 -2.18 -8.54 6.82
C ALA A 187 -0.65 -8.46 6.59
N ILE A 188 -0.28 -7.82 5.48
CA ILE A 188 1.08 -7.47 5.08
C ILE A 188 1.13 -5.93 5.03
N PRO A 189 2.00 -5.25 5.79
CA PRO A 189 2.08 -3.80 5.73
C PRO A 189 2.71 -3.39 4.39
N ASP A 190 2.07 -2.45 3.71
CA ASP A 190 2.61 -1.85 2.48
C ASP A 190 3.37 -0.56 2.80
N ILE A 191 4.64 -0.53 2.38
CA ILE A 191 5.58 0.54 2.69
C ILE A 191 5.40 1.71 1.72
N SER A 192 4.47 2.62 2.04
CA SER A 192 4.34 3.89 1.35
C SER A 192 5.39 4.90 1.83
N TRP A 193 6.13 5.50 0.90
CA TRP A 193 7.22 6.42 1.21
C TRP A 193 7.50 7.38 0.05
N TYR A 194 8.20 8.46 0.37
CA TYR A 194 8.88 9.27 -0.64
C TYR A 194 10.19 9.88 -0.11
N SER A 195 10.16 10.35 1.14
CA SER A 195 11.31 10.97 1.79
C SER A 195 12.16 9.95 2.56
N LYS A 196 13.40 10.35 2.88
CA LYS A 196 14.29 9.57 3.75
C LYS A 196 13.67 9.37 5.14
N GLU A 197 12.92 10.35 5.63
CA GLU A 197 12.22 10.30 6.91
C GLU A 197 11.12 9.22 6.93
N ASP A 198 10.44 9.01 5.80
CA ASP A 198 9.42 7.96 5.66
C ASP A 198 10.06 6.57 5.68
N LEU A 199 11.11 6.36 4.89
CA LEU A 199 11.87 5.11 4.92
C LEU A 199 12.44 4.82 6.31
N ASN A 200 13.03 5.83 6.95
CA ASN A 200 13.56 5.67 8.30
C ASN A 200 12.46 5.33 9.32
N PHE A 201 11.25 5.83 9.15
CA PHE A 201 10.11 5.44 9.97
C PHE A 201 9.81 3.95 9.81
N TRP A 202 9.59 3.49 8.57
CA TRP A 202 9.27 2.08 8.31
C TRP A 202 10.39 1.13 8.72
N ILE A 203 11.66 1.48 8.45
CA ILE A 203 12.82 0.68 8.88
C ILE A 203 12.85 0.51 10.39
N ARG A 204 12.57 1.58 11.17
CA ARG A 204 12.52 1.48 12.63
C ARG A 204 11.38 0.58 13.09
N GLU A 205 10.19 0.75 12.52
CA GLU A 205 9.03 -0.08 12.85
C GLU A 205 9.28 -1.55 12.51
N ILE A 206 9.86 -1.86 11.35
CA ILE A 206 10.17 -3.24 10.94
C ILE A 206 11.23 -3.87 11.85
N LYS A 207 12.29 -3.14 12.20
CA LYS A 207 13.36 -3.66 13.07
C LYS A 207 12.92 -3.91 14.50
N ALA A 208 12.10 -3.01 15.03
CA ALA A 208 11.70 -3.05 16.43
C ALA A 208 10.63 -4.12 16.70
N ASN A 209 9.99 -4.64 15.65
CA ASN A 209 8.82 -5.51 15.77
C ASN A 209 9.02 -6.82 15.00
N LYS A 210 8.19 -7.82 15.30
CA LYS A 210 8.27 -9.16 14.69
C LYS A 210 7.62 -9.19 13.29
N ILE A 211 8.03 -8.29 12.41
CA ILE A 211 7.59 -8.27 11.02
C ILE A 211 8.39 -9.32 10.23
N LYS A 212 7.72 -10.06 9.36
CA LYS A 212 8.30 -11.12 8.53
C LYS A 212 7.98 -10.99 7.05
N THR A 213 6.90 -10.31 6.70
CA THR A 213 6.56 -10.02 5.31
C THR A 213 6.10 -8.58 5.19
N ILE A 214 6.59 -7.86 4.19
CA ILE A 214 6.17 -6.49 3.84
C ILE A 214 5.87 -6.41 2.33
N ALA A 215 5.15 -5.38 1.91
CA ALA A 215 4.97 -5.06 0.50
C ALA A 215 5.67 -3.75 0.13
N PHE A 216 6.20 -3.66 -1.09
CA PHE A 216 6.82 -2.46 -1.64
C PHE A 216 6.37 -2.28 -3.09
N SER A 217 5.72 -1.17 -3.39
CA SER A 217 5.18 -0.90 -4.72
C SER A 217 6.06 0.01 -5.55
N PHE A 218 6.20 -0.32 -6.83
CA PHE A 218 6.78 0.52 -7.86
C PHE A 218 5.72 1.14 -8.79
N MET A 219 4.41 0.99 -8.50
CA MET A 219 3.35 1.50 -9.38
C MET A 219 3.28 3.02 -9.49
N ASN A 220 3.88 3.75 -8.54
CA ASN A 220 4.02 5.20 -8.62
C ASN A 220 5.07 5.66 -9.65
N VAL A 221 5.80 4.72 -10.27
CA VAL A 221 6.75 5.01 -11.35
C VAL A 221 6.01 4.95 -12.68
N ASP A 222 5.52 6.11 -13.14
CA ASP A 222 4.97 6.32 -14.50
C ASP A 222 5.98 5.84 -15.56
N THR A 223 5.56 5.67 -16.82
CA THR A 223 6.39 5.18 -17.95
C THR A 223 6.95 6.31 -18.85
N LYS A 224 6.54 7.57 -18.64
CA LYS A 224 7.01 8.76 -19.41
C LYS A 224 8.39 9.24 -18.98
N LEU A 225 9.03 10.24 -19.61
CA LEU A 225 10.42 10.68 -19.27
C LEU A 225 10.71 10.94 -17.77
N LYS A 226 9.71 11.36 -16.97
CA LYS A 226 9.82 11.46 -15.49
C LYS A 226 10.09 10.09 -14.82
N ALA A 227 9.69 8.99 -15.45
CA ALA A 227 9.89 7.59 -15.07
C ALA A 227 11.32 7.21 -14.78
N SER A 228 12.30 7.71 -15.54
CA SER A 228 13.68 7.22 -15.40
C SER A 228 14.32 7.69 -14.09
N ASN A 229 14.05 8.93 -13.70
CA ASN A 229 14.48 9.47 -12.41
C ASN A 229 13.64 8.91 -11.27
N SER A 230 12.32 8.78 -11.44
CA SER A 230 11.44 8.14 -10.46
C SER A 230 11.84 6.67 -10.24
N TRP A 231 12.20 5.93 -11.29
CA TRP A 231 12.69 4.56 -11.21
C TRP A 231 13.96 4.48 -10.38
N LYS A 232 14.99 5.27 -10.72
CA LYS A 232 16.25 5.31 -9.96
C LYS A 232 16.02 5.69 -8.49
N HIS A 233 15.14 6.64 -8.22
CA HIS A 233 14.79 7.05 -6.86
C HIS A 233 14.12 5.92 -6.08
N TYR A 234 13.13 5.26 -6.68
CA TYR A 234 12.44 4.13 -6.05
C TYR A 234 13.36 2.93 -5.85
N LEU A 235 14.23 2.65 -6.83
CA LEU A 235 15.24 1.61 -6.77
C LEU A 235 16.25 1.87 -5.64
N LEU A 236 16.68 3.12 -5.46
CA LEU A 236 17.54 3.52 -4.34
C LEU A 236 16.82 3.34 -3.00
N GLY A 237 15.55 3.75 -2.90
CA GLY A 237 14.78 3.57 -1.67
C GLY A 237 14.54 2.10 -1.32
N PHE A 238 14.21 1.27 -2.31
CA PHE A 238 14.12 -0.18 -2.16
C PHE A 238 15.45 -0.75 -1.66
N LYS A 239 16.58 -0.39 -2.30
CA LYS A 239 17.91 -0.81 -1.87
C LYS A 239 18.20 -0.42 -0.42
N ILE A 240 17.88 0.81 -0.03
CA ILE A 240 18.08 1.29 1.34
C ILE A 240 17.22 0.50 2.33
N LEU A 241 15.94 0.26 2.00
CA LEU A 241 15.01 -0.50 2.82
C LEU A 241 15.50 -1.94 2.99
N ASN A 242 15.66 -2.66 1.88
CA ASN A 242 16.17 -4.02 1.83
C ASN A 242 17.50 -4.14 2.58
N PHE A 243 18.43 -3.18 2.39
CA PHE A 243 19.71 -3.23 3.07
C PHE A 243 19.63 -2.97 4.59
N LYS A 244 18.62 -2.26 5.05
CA LYS A 244 18.50 -1.89 6.45
C LYS A 244 17.59 -2.81 7.25
N ILE A 245 16.58 -3.45 6.67
CA ILE A 245 15.71 -4.36 7.42
C ILE A 245 16.39 -5.71 7.72
N PRO A 246 15.87 -6.50 8.68
CA PRO A 246 16.38 -7.85 8.97
C PRO A 246 16.33 -8.77 7.73
N LEU A 247 17.27 -9.72 7.64
CA LEU A 247 17.41 -10.62 6.49
C LEU A 247 16.25 -11.62 6.32
N ASP A 248 15.55 -11.90 7.41
CA ASP A 248 14.41 -12.81 7.46
C ASP A 248 13.06 -12.13 7.19
N VAL A 249 13.09 -10.89 6.67
CA VAL A 249 11.90 -10.17 6.20
C VAL A 249 11.78 -10.33 4.70
N GLU A 250 10.69 -10.95 4.26
CA GLU A 250 10.33 -11.11 2.85
C GLU A 250 9.69 -9.82 2.32
N ILE A 251 10.03 -9.42 1.10
CA ILE A 251 9.47 -8.24 0.43
C ILE A 251 8.67 -8.68 -0.79
N VAL A 252 7.36 -8.47 -0.77
CA VAL A 252 6.50 -8.61 -1.94
C VAL A 252 6.61 -7.33 -2.76
N VAL A 253 7.09 -7.45 -4.00
CA VAL A 253 7.24 -6.31 -4.89
C VAL A 253 6.05 -6.23 -5.84
N ALA A 254 5.35 -5.09 -5.84
CA ALA A 254 4.22 -4.85 -6.73
C ALA A 254 4.55 -3.85 -7.85
N GLY A 255 3.83 -3.95 -8.97
CA GLY A 255 3.91 -2.96 -10.05
C GLY A 255 5.06 -3.13 -11.04
N ILE A 256 5.65 -4.32 -11.14
CA ILE A 256 6.73 -4.60 -12.08
C ILE A 256 6.25 -5.59 -13.14
N SER A 257 6.29 -5.15 -14.40
CA SER A 257 5.93 -5.98 -15.56
C SER A 257 7.08 -6.19 -16.57
N SER A 258 8.21 -5.50 -16.39
CA SER A 258 9.37 -5.61 -17.28
C SER A 258 10.40 -6.59 -16.70
N VAL A 259 10.82 -7.57 -17.52
CA VAL A 259 11.88 -8.52 -17.17
C VAL A 259 13.16 -7.80 -16.75
N GLN A 260 13.57 -6.76 -17.50
CA GLN A 260 14.74 -5.96 -17.15
C GLN A 260 14.62 -5.34 -15.75
N ARG A 261 13.45 -4.79 -15.41
CA ARG A 261 13.22 -4.19 -14.08
C ARG A 261 13.24 -5.24 -12.97
N ILE A 262 12.74 -6.45 -13.24
CA ILE A 262 12.85 -7.58 -12.31
C ILE A 262 14.32 -7.92 -12.07
N GLU A 263 15.12 -8.06 -13.12
CA GLU A 263 16.57 -8.33 -13.00
C GLU A 263 17.30 -7.24 -12.23
N GLU A 264 16.98 -5.97 -12.46
CA GLU A 264 17.57 -4.83 -11.74
C GLU A 264 17.27 -4.89 -10.24
N ILE A 265 16.03 -5.22 -9.86
CA ILE A 265 15.63 -5.39 -8.46
C ILE A 265 16.34 -6.59 -7.84
N LEU A 266 16.42 -7.72 -8.54
CA LEU A 266 17.11 -8.92 -8.05
C LEU A 266 18.60 -8.64 -7.79
N LYS A 267 19.28 -7.88 -8.68
CA LYS A 267 20.70 -7.50 -8.53
C LYS A 267 21.00 -6.65 -7.29
N ILE A 268 20.01 -5.94 -6.76
CA ILE A 268 20.16 -5.09 -5.55
C ILE A 268 19.46 -5.66 -4.32
N SER A 269 18.79 -6.80 -4.49
CA SER A 269 18.22 -7.57 -3.40
C SER A 269 19.34 -8.30 -2.65
N LYS A 270 19.10 -8.65 -1.39
CA LYS A 270 20.09 -9.30 -0.54
C LYS A 270 19.90 -10.81 -0.56
#